data_AF-A0A7Y5C810-F1
#
_entry.id   AF-A0A7Y5C810-F1
#
_cell.length_a   1.000
_cell.length_b   1.000
_cell.length_c   1.000
_cell.angle_alpha   90.00
_cell.angle_beta   90.00
_cell.angle_gamma   90.00
#
_symmetry.space_group_name_H-M   'P 1'
#
loop_
_entity.id
_entity.type
_entity.pdbx_description
1 polymer ?
#
loop_
_entity_poly.entity_id
_entity_poly.type
_entity_poly.pdbx_seq_one_letter_code
_entity_poly.pdbx_strand_id
1 'polypeptide(L)'
;MKAFRMPSTVAWWFMAALCAYAATENVVATIQPEPDGVAQLRNALEAIRTNNTDMQGDIIIEIADGTLSIDTPFLLDESCSGANGHNVIFRAASGAKPVISRGTRIENWTEDEHGRWRAPLNGKRVRQLFVNDVRAQRARGPFPEGAERYGNLKAIDADAGFIVPNGEMAQWRNPSEIVFGFFNSWSHMTCDVAAIAADPDGRARVRMRMPAFMLMSRKEGVRAEMPAYIENAIEVLDEPGEWYADASTGAVYYMPRAGEDMTSASAVITGNDELLHIGGRSDERAHHIRFEGITFAEAAANDPDTGGHADVQANFVITTENSYERDGYLVNLHNEYIKPRAAIVVGAASDIVFDGCTFTRIGGAALNLDAAQKASDVATQDVTIRNCTFFDIGGSAIQVGDVNRYAHHPLDDEHVVRNIRIENCRIHNIGSEYEDSVAVFAGYVQKVEIIGNEMHDLPYSGISIGWGWGEEDAGGSTYPIPYIYESPTPASDNRIANNHIYRVMQKRLDGGGIYTLGNQPGTIIEGNHIHDNKGWPGGIYLDEGSGFIEVRNNRVYNVPTPMNFNNRNQDRIETCNVHDNDFAEPQAK
;
A
#
# COMPACT_ATOMS: atom_id res chain seq x y z
N MET A 1 50.02 79.63 -16.07
CA MET A 1 49.58 79.17 -17.41
C MET A 1 48.25 78.44 -17.24
N LYS A 2 47.21 78.96 -17.90
CA LYS A 2 45.85 78.39 -17.99
C LYS A 2 45.82 77.36 -19.12
N ALA A 3 44.99 76.32 -18.99
CA ALA A 3 44.27 75.61 -20.05
C ALA A 3 43.72 74.29 -19.46
N PHE A 4 42.58 73.72 -19.83
CA PHE A 4 41.36 74.15 -20.53
C PHE A 4 40.32 73.04 -20.25
N ARG A 5 39.03 73.35 -20.38
CA ARG A 5 37.89 72.50 -20.00
C ARG A 5 37.31 71.74 -21.22
N MET A 6 36.81 70.52 -20.96
CA MET A 6 35.60 69.85 -21.55
C MET A 6 35.60 69.40 -23.03
N PRO A 7 34.64 68.56 -23.51
CA PRO A 7 33.61 67.71 -22.83
C PRO A 7 33.39 66.28 -23.44
N SER A 8 32.44 65.56 -22.81
CA SER A 8 31.72 64.31 -23.12
C SER A 8 31.20 64.08 -24.57
N THR A 9 31.12 62.81 -25.02
CA THR A 9 29.89 62.08 -25.44
C THR A 9 30.12 60.67 -26.06
N VAL A 10 29.32 59.69 -25.59
CA VAL A 10 28.58 58.62 -26.31
C VAL A 10 29.31 57.42 -27.01
N ALA A 11 29.06 56.25 -26.38
CA ALA A 11 28.77 54.87 -26.87
C ALA A 11 29.69 54.17 -27.88
N TRP A 12 30.15 52.95 -27.53
CA TRP A 12 30.18 51.76 -28.42
C TRP A 12 30.15 50.46 -27.58
N TRP A 13 29.35 49.51 -28.07
CA TRP A 13 29.14 48.14 -27.58
C TRP A 13 30.32 47.19 -27.89
N PHE A 14 30.29 45.99 -27.27
CA PHE A 14 31.06 44.76 -27.50
C PHE A 14 32.45 44.61 -26.86
N MET A 15 32.49 43.95 -25.70
CA MET A 15 33.17 42.64 -25.48
C MET A 15 33.35 42.38 -23.98
N ALA A 16 32.59 41.44 -23.45
CA ALA A 16 33.04 40.51 -22.40
C ALA A 16 32.02 39.36 -22.33
N ALA A 17 32.21 38.39 -23.23
CA ALA A 17 31.60 37.08 -23.10
C ALA A 17 32.56 36.18 -22.30
N LEU A 18 31.96 35.19 -21.63
CA LEU A 18 32.59 34.07 -20.92
C LEU A 18 33.33 34.37 -19.62
N CYS A 19 32.60 34.26 -18.51
CA CYS A 19 32.86 33.28 -17.45
C CYS A 19 31.73 33.34 -16.40
N ALA A 20 31.23 32.16 -16.00
CA ALA A 20 30.17 31.88 -15.02
C ALA A 20 28.78 31.61 -15.60
N TYR A 21 28.65 30.48 -16.32
CA TYR A 21 27.42 29.70 -16.26
C TYR A 21 27.69 28.55 -15.27
N ALA A 22 27.77 28.91 -13.98
CA ALA A 22 27.51 27.95 -12.94
C ALA A 22 25.99 27.76 -12.96
N ALA A 23 25.52 26.52 -13.10
CA ALA A 23 24.13 26.19 -12.85
C ALA A 23 23.80 26.63 -11.42
N THR A 24 23.14 27.78 -11.28
CA THR A 24 22.59 28.19 -9.99
C THR A 24 21.38 27.31 -9.78
N GLU A 25 21.54 26.25 -9.00
CA GLU A 25 20.41 25.60 -8.35
C GLU A 25 19.55 26.69 -7.70
N ASN A 26 18.37 26.94 -8.25
CA ASN A 26 17.48 27.95 -7.71
C ASN A 26 16.70 27.31 -6.56
N VAL A 27 17.31 27.26 -5.39
CA VAL A 27 16.59 26.98 -4.15
C VAL A 27 15.63 28.14 -3.89
N VAL A 28 14.34 27.88 -4.10
CA VAL A 28 13.27 28.88 -3.97
C VAL A 28 12.79 28.96 -2.53
N ALA A 29 12.87 27.87 -1.76
CA ALA A 29 12.56 27.87 -0.34
C ALA A 29 13.33 26.79 0.43
N THR A 30 13.56 27.04 1.71
CA THR A 30 14.01 26.04 2.69
C THR A 30 12.96 25.96 3.79
N ILE A 31 12.32 24.81 3.94
CA ILE A 31 11.32 24.53 4.98
C ILE A 31 12.06 24.07 6.23
N GLN A 32 11.88 24.82 7.32
CA GLN A 32 12.21 24.38 8.67
C GLN A 32 10.98 23.67 9.25
N PRO A 33 11.05 22.36 9.59
CA PRO A 33 9.89 21.62 10.08
C PRO A 33 9.18 22.26 11.28
N GLU A 34 9.94 22.86 12.19
CA GLU A 34 9.44 23.54 13.40
C GLU A 34 10.03 24.96 13.50
N PRO A 35 9.32 25.93 14.11
CA PRO A 35 7.95 25.82 14.63
C PRO A 35 6.85 26.00 13.56
N ASP A 36 7.18 26.57 12.39
CA ASP A 36 6.20 27.04 11.40
C ASP A 36 6.26 26.29 10.06
N GLY A 37 6.72 25.04 10.05
CA GLY A 37 7.00 24.30 8.82
C GLY A 37 5.80 24.15 7.88
N VAL A 38 4.59 23.97 8.42
CA VAL A 38 3.36 23.88 7.61
C VAL A 38 3.06 25.19 6.87
N ALA A 39 3.27 26.33 7.53
CA ALA A 39 3.10 27.63 6.89
C ALA A 39 4.16 27.87 5.81
N GLN A 40 5.40 27.45 6.05
CA GLN A 40 6.48 27.53 5.06
C GLN A 40 6.21 26.64 3.85
N LEU A 41 5.72 25.41 4.06
CA LEU A 41 5.29 24.53 2.99
C LEU A 41 4.18 25.20 2.15
N ARG A 42 3.13 25.75 2.78
CA ARG A 42 2.05 26.44 2.05
C ARG A 42 2.59 27.58 1.18
N ASN A 43 3.46 28.41 1.72
CA ASN A 43 4.08 29.52 1.00
C ASN A 43 4.97 29.01 -0.17
N ALA A 44 5.68 27.91 0.02
CA ALA A 44 6.48 27.28 -1.03
C ALA A 44 5.61 26.81 -2.20
N LEU A 45 4.44 26.23 -1.92
CA LEU A 45 3.49 25.80 -2.97
C LEU A 45 2.90 26.98 -3.74
N GLU A 46 2.55 28.07 -3.06
CA GLU A 46 2.12 29.30 -3.72
C GLU A 46 3.23 29.89 -4.60
N ALA A 47 4.48 29.82 -4.14
CA ALA A 47 5.63 30.26 -4.92
C ALA A 47 5.86 29.38 -6.16
N ILE A 48 5.72 28.05 -6.05
CA ILE A 48 5.79 27.14 -7.21
C ILE A 48 4.76 27.56 -8.26
N ARG A 49 3.48 27.66 -7.89
CA ARG A 49 2.38 28.01 -8.79
C ARG A 49 2.55 29.36 -9.49
N THR A 50 3.31 30.27 -8.88
CA THR A 50 3.56 31.59 -9.44
C THR A 50 4.74 31.58 -10.42
N ASN A 51 5.72 30.69 -10.21
CA ASN A 51 7.02 30.75 -10.91
C ASN A 51 7.26 29.61 -11.90
N ASN A 52 6.32 28.66 -12.03
CA ASN A 52 6.52 27.45 -12.82
C ASN A 52 6.09 27.55 -14.30
N THR A 53 5.70 28.72 -14.80
CA THR A 53 5.22 28.87 -16.20
C THR A 53 6.32 29.19 -17.21
N ASP A 54 7.41 29.86 -16.80
CA ASP A 54 8.56 30.21 -17.65
C ASP A 54 9.89 29.84 -16.98
N MET A 55 9.98 28.58 -16.53
CA MET A 55 11.15 28.08 -15.82
C MET A 55 12.41 28.14 -16.70
N GLN A 56 13.50 28.64 -16.13
CA GLN A 56 14.85 28.68 -16.73
C GLN A 56 15.82 27.72 -16.02
N GLY A 57 15.30 26.96 -15.05
CA GLY A 57 16.01 26.03 -14.18
C GLY A 57 15.00 25.32 -13.28
N ASP A 58 15.44 24.24 -12.63
CA ASP A 58 14.60 23.54 -11.65
C ASP A 58 14.22 24.46 -10.48
N ILE A 59 13.00 24.30 -9.95
CA ILE A 59 12.56 24.92 -8.70
C ILE A 59 12.85 23.93 -7.58
N ILE A 60 13.70 24.33 -6.63
CA ILE A 60 14.12 23.45 -5.54
C ILE A 60 13.54 23.95 -4.21
N ILE A 61 12.84 23.06 -3.51
CA ILE A 61 12.35 23.22 -2.14
C ILE A 61 13.17 22.29 -1.24
N GLU A 62 14.02 22.85 -0.40
CA GLU A 62 14.79 22.07 0.57
C GLU A 62 14.03 21.90 1.87
N ILE A 63 14.10 20.72 2.48
CA ILE A 63 13.50 20.45 3.79
C ILE A 63 14.62 20.15 4.78
N ALA A 64 14.72 20.99 5.82
CA ALA A 64 15.70 20.84 6.88
C ALA A 64 15.38 19.66 7.80
N ASP A 65 16.34 19.29 8.65
CA ASP A 65 16.21 18.15 9.55
C ASP A 65 15.05 18.32 10.55
N GLY A 66 14.36 17.22 10.86
CA GLY A 66 13.23 17.20 11.80
C GLY A 66 11.94 16.64 11.21
N THR A 67 10.87 16.68 12.01
CA THR A 67 9.55 16.16 11.64
C THR A 67 8.60 17.31 11.30
N LEU A 68 8.18 17.37 10.04
CA LEU A 68 7.12 18.26 9.56
C LEU A 68 5.77 17.56 9.77
N SER A 69 5.10 17.92 10.87
CA SER A 69 3.78 17.37 11.19
C SER A 69 2.69 18.10 10.42
N ILE A 70 1.93 17.37 9.58
CA ILE A 70 0.86 17.91 8.75
C ILE A 70 -0.51 17.37 9.21
N ASP A 71 -1.55 18.21 9.12
CA ASP A 71 -2.93 17.90 9.50
C ASP A 71 -3.87 17.75 8.29
N THR A 72 -3.43 18.20 7.12
CA THR A 72 -4.08 18.01 5.80
C THR A 72 -3.11 17.36 4.82
N PRO A 73 -3.60 16.64 3.78
CA PRO A 73 -2.70 16.01 2.82
C PRO A 73 -1.92 17.09 2.07
N PHE A 74 -0.69 16.76 1.71
CA PHE A 74 0.09 17.57 0.80
C PHE A 74 -0.46 17.35 -0.62
N LEU A 75 -1.09 18.38 -1.22
CA LEU A 75 -1.69 18.30 -2.55
C LEU A 75 -0.81 18.97 -3.62
N LEU A 76 -0.46 18.22 -4.65
CA LEU A 76 0.30 18.67 -5.82
C LEU A 76 -0.49 18.37 -7.09
N ASP A 77 -1.10 19.39 -7.68
CA ASP A 77 -1.91 19.30 -8.89
C ASP A 77 -1.14 19.75 -10.14
N GLU A 78 -1.81 19.87 -11.28
CA GLU A 78 -1.19 20.32 -12.53
C GLU A 78 -0.58 21.71 -12.41
N SER A 79 -1.11 22.57 -11.54
CA SER A 79 -0.58 23.90 -11.28
C SER A 79 0.76 23.90 -10.54
N CYS A 80 1.18 22.75 -10.02
CA CYS A 80 2.47 22.55 -9.38
C CYS A 80 3.52 21.91 -10.31
N SER A 81 3.20 21.69 -11.58
CA SER A 81 4.08 20.99 -12.52
C SER A 81 5.31 21.81 -12.91
N GLY A 82 6.39 21.12 -13.29
CA GLY A 82 7.55 21.77 -13.92
C GLY A 82 7.26 22.16 -15.37
N ALA A 83 7.95 23.17 -15.91
CA ALA A 83 7.81 23.61 -17.31
C ALA A 83 9.15 23.78 -18.02
N ASN A 84 9.13 23.91 -19.35
CA ASN A 84 10.31 24.12 -20.19
C ASN A 84 11.43 23.05 -20.02
N GLY A 85 11.06 21.81 -19.65
CA GLY A 85 12.00 20.72 -19.39
C GLY A 85 12.66 20.75 -18.00
N HIS A 86 12.18 21.61 -17.11
CA HIS A 86 12.61 21.71 -15.71
C HIS A 86 11.62 21.07 -14.75
N ASN A 87 12.07 20.83 -13.52
CA ASN A 87 11.37 20.07 -12.50
C ASN A 87 11.06 20.93 -11.28
N VAL A 88 10.04 20.52 -10.53
CA VAL A 88 9.80 20.97 -9.16
C VAL A 88 10.31 19.88 -8.21
N ILE A 89 11.32 20.19 -7.40
CA ILE A 89 12.08 19.20 -6.61
C ILE A 89 11.92 19.51 -5.12
N PHE A 90 11.34 18.57 -4.37
CA PHE A 90 11.34 18.56 -2.92
C PHE A 90 12.47 17.65 -2.43
N ARG A 91 13.53 18.22 -1.85
CA ARG A 91 14.70 17.45 -1.42
C ARG A 91 15.08 17.68 0.03
N ALA A 92 15.64 16.67 0.66
CA ALA A 92 16.31 16.85 1.94
C ALA A 92 17.47 17.85 1.80
N ALA A 93 17.60 18.77 2.76
CA ALA A 93 18.79 19.59 2.87
C ALA A 93 20.03 18.70 3.09
N SER A 94 21.22 19.19 2.73
CA SER A 94 22.45 18.41 2.83
C SER A 94 22.66 17.83 4.24
N GLY A 95 22.70 16.49 4.34
CA GLY A 95 22.88 15.75 5.60
C GLY A 95 21.62 15.64 6.47
N ALA A 96 20.51 16.27 6.10
CA ALA A 96 19.24 16.20 6.82
C ALA A 96 18.48 14.89 6.52
N LYS A 97 17.60 14.50 7.44
CA LYS A 97 16.68 13.37 7.31
C LYS A 97 15.25 13.83 7.66
N PRO A 98 14.65 14.69 6.83
CA PRO A 98 13.32 15.22 7.09
C PRO A 98 12.26 14.12 7.07
N VAL A 99 11.32 14.20 8.01
CA VAL A 99 10.13 13.34 8.08
C VAL A 99 8.89 14.18 7.83
N ILE A 100 8.12 13.87 6.79
CA ILE A 100 6.74 14.37 6.64
C ILE A 100 5.82 13.37 7.34
N SER A 101 5.14 13.83 8.38
CA SER A 101 4.35 12.97 9.26
C SER A 101 2.91 13.46 9.42
N ARG A 102 1.97 12.51 9.48
CA ARG A 102 0.57 12.71 9.89
C ARG A 102 0.33 12.32 11.35
N GLY A 103 1.37 11.84 12.03
CA GLY A 103 1.30 11.29 13.36
C GLY A 103 0.89 12.32 14.41
N THR A 104 0.28 11.83 15.47
CA THR A 104 0.01 12.63 16.66
C THR A 104 0.71 12.03 17.86
N ARG A 105 1.51 12.84 18.55
CA ARG A 105 2.12 12.45 19.82
C ARG A 105 1.04 12.27 20.89
N ILE A 106 1.15 11.19 21.64
CA ILE A 106 0.34 10.92 22.83
C ILE A 106 1.15 11.33 24.06
N GLU A 107 0.57 12.20 24.87
CA GLU A 107 1.19 12.75 26.07
C GLU A 107 0.36 12.44 27.33
N ASN A 108 0.87 12.83 28.49
CA ASN A 108 0.18 12.68 29.78
C ASN A 108 -0.09 11.22 30.18
N TRP A 109 0.92 10.37 29.96
CA TRP A 109 0.90 8.97 30.38
C TRP A 109 0.91 8.84 31.91
N THR A 110 0.05 7.99 32.44
CA THR A 110 -0.01 7.63 33.86
C THR A 110 -0.11 6.12 34.02
N GLU A 111 0.65 5.55 34.94
CA GLU A 111 0.61 4.12 35.26
C GLU A 111 -0.64 3.76 36.08
N ASP A 112 -1.23 2.60 35.79
CA ASP A 112 -2.32 1.99 36.57
C ASP A 112 -1.82 0.89 37.52
N GLU A 113 -2.71 0.35 38.36
CA GLU A 113 -2.37 -0.66 39.37
C GLU A 113 -1.93 -2.02 38.80
N HIS A 114 -2.06 -2.22 37.49
CA HIS A 114 -1.68 -3.43 36.77
C HIS A 114 -0.40 -3.26 35.95
N GLY A 115 0.33 -2.15 36.13
CA GLY A 115 1.56 -1.85 35.39
C GLY A 115 1.32 -1.43 33.94
N ARG A 116 0.07 -1.11 33.58
CA ARG A 116 -0.27 -0.57 32.26
C ARG A 116 -0.20 0.94 32.33
N TRP A 117 0.20 1.56 31.24
CA TRP A 117 0.22 3.01 31.09
C TRP A 117 -0.99 3.46 30.31
N ARG A 118 -1.64 4.53 30.78
CA ARG A 118 -2.84 5.11 30.19
C ARG A 118 -2.59 6.56 29.80
N ALA A 119 -3.09 6.96 28.63
CA ALA A 119 -3.09 8.34 28.18
C ALA A 119 -4.39 8.70 27.42
N PRO A 120 -4.78 9.99 27.35
CA PRO A 120 -5.93 10.42 26.59
C PRO A 120 -5.72 10.30 25.07
N LEU A 121 -6.72 9.78 24.35
CA LEU A 121 -6.80 9.77 22.88
C LEU A 121 -7.62 10.93 22.30
N ASN A 122 -8.31 11.70 23.16
CA ASN A 122 -9.14 12.84 22.77
C ASN A 122 -10.16 12.50 21.67
N GLY A 123 -10.79 11.32 21.76
CA GLY A 123 -11.84 10.87 20.85
C GLY A 123 -11.34 10.31 19.50
N LYS A 124 -10.03 10.18 19.28
CA LYS A 124 -9.48 9.56 18.07
C LYS A 124 -9.69 8.05 18.08
N ARG A 125 -10.17 7.50 16.96
CA ARG A 125 -10.13 6.07 16.66
C ARG A 125 -8.82 5.78 15.94
N VAL A 126 -8.03 4.85 16.47
CA VAL A 126 -6.68 4.56 15.98
C VAL A 126 -6.48 3.06 15.85
N ARG A 127 -5.67 2.66 14.87
CA ARG A 127 -5.31 1.26 14.61
C ARG A 127 -3.83 0.98 14.78
N GLN A 128 -3.02 2.02 14.93
CA GLN A 128 -1.57 1.92 15.08
C GLN A 128 -1.08 2.81 16.21
N LEU A 129 -0.16 2.28 17.01
CA LEU A 129 0.62 2.99 18.01
C LEU A 129 2.09 2.64 17.79
N PHE A 130 2.96 3.63 17.86
CA PHE A 130 4.41 3.47 17.84
C PHE A 130 4.98 4.02 19.13
N VAL A 131 5.86 3.27 19.78
CA VAL A 131 6.58 3.69 20.98
C VAL A 131 8.07 3.64 20.67
N ASN A 132 8.74 4.79 20.79
CA ASN A 132 10.13 4.98 20.37
C ASN A 132 10.40 4.49 18.94
N ASP A 133 9.52 4.90 18.02
CA ASP A 133 9.53 4.55 16.59
C ASP A 133 9.31 3.06 16.27
N VAL A 134 8.94 2.24 17.25
CA VAL A 134 8.63 0.81 17.07
C VAL A 134 7.12 0.58 17.18
N ARG A 135 6.53 -0.07 16.17
CA ARG A 135 5.11 -0.45 16.17
C ARG A 135 4.78 -1.33 17.38
N ALA A 136 3.81 -0.90 18.17
CA ALA A 136 3.19 -1.66 19.25
C ALA A 136 2.10 -2.60 18.71
N GLN A 137 1.96 -3.77 19.34
CA GLN A 137 0.97 -4.77 18.95
C GLN A 137 -0.39 -4.33 19.47
N ARG A 138 -1.40 -4.21 18.60
CA ARG A 138 -2.76 -4.02 19.10
C ARG A 138 -3.18 -5.29 19.84
N ALA A 139 -3.67 -5.15 21.07
CA ALA A 139 -3.91 -6.25 22.02
C ALA A 139 -4.65 -7.39 21.33
N ARG A 140 -4.06 -8.60 21.34
CA ARG A 140 -4.54 -9.73 20.56
C ARG A 140 -4.42 -11.04 21.36
N GLY A 141 -5.56 -11.71 21.52
CA GLY A 141 -5.65 -13.01 22.20
C GLY A 141 -6.18 -14.13 21.30
N PRO A 142 -6.08 -15.39 21.74
CA PRO A 142 -6.64 -16.54 21.03
C PRO A 142 -8.17 -16.46 20.97
N PHE A 143 -8.76 -17.00 19.90
CA PHE A 143 -10.21 -17.19 19.85
C PHE A 143 -10.63 -18.38 20.74
N PRO A 144 -11.74 -18.30 21.51
CA PRO A 144 -12.16 -19.36 22.44
C PRO A 144 -12.34 -20.73 21.76
N GLU A 145 -11.68 -21.76 22.32
CA GLU A 145 -11.89 -23.15 21.90
C GLU A 145 -13.33 -23.61 22.14
N GLY A 146 -13.83 -24.51 21.29
CA GLY A 146 -15.19 -25.06 21.38
C GLY A 146 -16.29 -24.10 20.95
N ALA A 147 -15.95 -22.96 20.35
CA ALA A 147 -16.93 -22.05 19.75
C ALA A 147 -17.58 -22.67 18.51
N GLU A 148 -18.85 -22.34 18.33
CA GLU A 148 -19.69 -22.83 17.23
C GLU A 148 -20.20 -21.66 16.41
N ARG A 149 -20.30 -21.84 15.10
CA ARG A 149 -20.93 -20.84 14.23
C ARG A 149 -22.45 -20.95 14.30
N TYR A 150 -23.15 -19.80 14.30
CA TYR A 150 -24.61 -19.75 14.19
C TYR A 150 -25.10 -18.78 13.10
N GLY A 151 -26.38 -18.87 12.78
CA GLY A 151 -27.08 -17.95 11.90
C GLY A 151 -27.08 -18.38 10.44
N ASN A 152 -27.74 -17.58 9.59
CA ASN A 152 -27.88 -17.85 8.16
C ASN A 152 -27.46 -16.62 7.36
N LEU A 153 -26.44 -16.77 6.52
CA LEU A 153 -25.80 -15.68 5.78
C LEU A 153 -26.51 -15.31 4.47
N LYS A 154 -27.72 -15.84 4.22
CA LYS A 154 -28.48 -15.58 2.99
C LYS A 154 -29.01 -14.15 2.87
N ALA A 155 -29.04 -13.38 3.95
CA ALA A 155 -29.49 -11.98 3.94
C ALA A 155 -28.32 -11.04 4.30
N ILE A 156 -28.33 -9.84 3.71
CA ILE A 156 -27.30 -8.82 3.93
C ILE A 156 -27.27 -8.30 5.37
N ASP A 157 -28.40 -8.37 6.08
CA ASP A 157 -28.61 -7.93 7.46
C ASP A 157 -28.80 -9.11 8.42
N ALA A 158 -28.36 -10.30 8.02
CA ALA A 158 -28.55 -11.52 8.79
C ALA A 158 -27.98 -11.45 10.21
N ASP A 159 -28.67 -12.10 11.15
CA ASP A 159 -28.10 -12.42 12.46
C ASP A 159 -27.24 -13.68 12.34
N ALA A 160 -25.93 -13.50 12.32
CA ALA A 160 -24.95 -14.57 12.26
C ALA A 160 -23.66 -14.19 12.99
N GLY A 161 -22.96 -15.23 13.44
CA GLY A 161 -21.70 -15.09 14.15
C GLY A 161 -21.35 -16.36 14.89
N PHE A 162 -20.98 -16.25 16.15
CA PHE A 162 -20.42 -17.35 16.94
C PHE A 162 -21.10 -17.47 18.30
N ILE A 163 -21.30 -18.70 18.76
CA ILE A 163 -21.60 -19.03 20.15
C ILE A 163 -20.29 -19.50 20.77
N VAL A 164 -19.82 -18.79 21.79
CA VAL A 164 -18.60 -19.13 22.51
C VAL A 164 -18.94 -19.79 23.84
N PRO A 165 -18.19 -20.81 24.31
CA PRO A 165 -18.50 -21.50 25.55
C PRO A 165 -18.38 -20.61 26.80
N ASN A 166 -17.50 -19.61 26.77
CA ASN A 166 -17.31 -18.70 27.89
C ASN A 166 -18.36 -17.59 27.92
N GLY A 167 -19.36 -17.71 28.79
CA GLY A 167 -20.39 -16.69 29.01
C GLY A 167 -19.88 -15.36 29.57
N GLU A 168 -18.69 -15.30 30.17
CA GLU A 168 -18.11 -14.04 30.66
C GLU A 168 -17.82 -13.06 29.50
N MET A 169 -17.66 -13.57 28.27
CA MET A 169 -17.48 -12.72 27.09
C MET A 169 -18.67 -11.77 26.87
N ALA A 170 -19.86 -12.11 27.35
CA ALA A 170 -21.02 -11.21 27.32
C ALA A 170 -20.87 -9.95 28.19
N GLN A 171 -19.87 -9.90 29.07
CA GLN A 171 -19.55 -8.75 29.91
C GLN A 171 -18.33 -7.97 29.42
N TRP A 172 -17.72 -8.37 28.29
CA TRP A 172 -16.57 -7.67 27.75
C TRP A 172 -16.89 -6.25 27.34
N ARG A 173 -15.93 -5.36 27.52
CA ARG A 173 -16.08 -3.94 27.25
C ARG A 173 -16.03 -3.65 25.75
N ASN A 174 -16.79 -2.63 25.34
CA ASN A 174 -16.79 -2.11 23.98
C ASN A 174 -16.91 -3.20 22.90
N PRO A 175 -17.95 -4.06 22.94
CA PRO A 175 -18.04 -5.20 22.04
C PRO A 175 -18.00 -4.81 20.55
N SER A 176 -18.48 -3.62 20.19
CA SER A 176 -18.44 -3.15 18.79
C SER A 176 -17.06 -2.71 18.28
N GLU A 177 -16.07 -2.61 19.17
CA GLU A 177 -14.68 -2.26 18.81
C GLU A 177 -13.79 -3.51 18.72
N ILE A 178 -14.31 -4.67 19.10
CA ILE A 178 -13.59 -5.95 19.04
C ILE A 178 -13.54 -6.40 17.58
N VAL A 179 -12.37 -6.88 17.16
CA VAL A 179 -12.14 -7.40 15.81
C VAL A 179 -11.82 -8.88 15.89
N PHE A 180 -12.45 -9.69 15.04
CA PHE A 180 -12.07 -11.08 14.83
C PHE A 180 -11.27 -11.20 13.55
N GLY A 181 -10.10 -11.84 13.63
CA GLY A 181 -9.26 -12.14 12.48
C GLY A 181 -9.37 -13.58 12.02
N PHE A 182 -9.28 -13.79 10.71
CA PHE A 182 -9.45 -15.07 10.05
C PHE A 182 -8.32 -15.30 9.07
N PHE A 183 -7.77 -16.51 9.07
CA PHE A 183 -6.73 -16.92 8.14
C PHE A 183 -7.21 -18.08 7.29
N ASN A 184 -7.08 -17.98 5.97
CA ASN A 184 -7.36 -19.09 5.07
C ASN A 184 -6.49 -18.98 3.79
N SER A 185 -5.55 -19.92 3.63
CA SER A 185 -4.57 -19.97 2.53
C SER A 185 -3.83 -18.63 2.33
N TRP A 186 -4.08 -17.92 1.22
CA TRP A 186 -3.49 -16.63 0.88
C TRP A 186 -4.10 -15.45 1.64
N SER A 187 -5.34 -15.59 2.14
CA SER A 187 -6.13 -14.46 2.62
C SER A 187 -6.07 -14.29 4.14
N HIS A 188 -5.99 -13.03 4.55
CA HIS A 188 -6.22 -12.58 5.91
C HIS A 188 -7.46 -11.69 5.90
N MET A 189 -8.50 -12.07 6.64
CA MET A 189 -9.75 -11.31 6.72
C MET A 189 -9.96 -10.85 8.16
N THR A 190 -10.56 -9.68 8.35
CA THR A 190 -10.92 -9.19 9.69
C THR A 190 -12.36 -8.70 9.71
N CYS A 191 -13.11 -8.93 10.78
CA CYS A 191 -14.47 -8.43 10.90
C CYS A 191 -14.73 -7.88 12.30
N ASP A 192 -15.36 -6.72 12.37
CA ASP A 192 -15.83 -6.15 13.62
C ASP A 192 -16.95 -7.02 14.21
N VAL A 193 -16.96 -7.12 15.53
CA VAL A 193 -18.10 -7.62 16.26
C VAL A 193 -19.20 -6.54 16.26
N ALA A 194 -20.46 -6.93 16.08
CA ALA A 194 -21.59 -6.02 16.17
C ALA A 194 -22.14 -5.93 17.61
N ALA A 195 -22.23 -7.07 18.30
CA ALA A 195 -22.70 -7.14 19.67
C ALA A 195 -22.31 -8.48 20.30
N ILE A 196 -22.22 -8.51 21.64
CA ILE A 196 -22.11 -9.74 22.42
C ILE A 196 -23.22 -9.76 23.45
N ALA A 197 -23.89 -10.89 23.60
CA ALA A 197 -24.97 -11.10 24.56
C ALA A 197 -24.81 -12.45 25.26
N ALA A 198 -25.44 -12.62 26.43
CA ALA A 198 -25.54 -13.93 27.05
C ALA A 198 -26.36 -14.88 26.17
N ASP A 199 -25.90 -16.12 26.06
CA ASP A 199 -26.61 -17.24 25.41
C ASP A 199 -26.98 -18.28 26.48
N PRO A 200 -27.98 -19.16 26.25
CA PRO A 200 -28.29 -20.24 27.19
C PRO A 200 -27.07 -21.09 27.58
N ASP A 201 -27.20 -21.75 28.73
CA ASP A 201 -26.20 -22.67 29.29
C ASP A 201 -24.86 -22.03 29.69
N GLY A 202 -24.88 -20.73 30.01
CA GLY A 202 -23.70 -20.01 30.49
C GLY A 202 -22.69 -19.67 29.39
N ARG A 203 -23.16 -19.59 28.14
CA ARG A 203 -22.38 -19.25 26.95
C ARG A 203 -22.57 -17.78 26.57
N ALA A 204 -21.83 -17.31 25.57
CA ALA A 204 -22.06 -16.00 24.98
C ALA A 204 -22.31 -16.10 23.46
N ARG A 205 -23.21 -15.26 22.97
CA ARG A 205 -23.52 -15.09 21.55
C ARG A 205 -22.84 -13.84 21.04
N VAL A 206 -21.92 -14.00 20.10
CA VAL A 206 -21.24 -12.93 19.39
C VAL A 206 -21.90 -12.78 18.02
N ARG A 207 -22.53 -11.63 17.78
CA ARG A 207 -23.06 -11.27 16.46
C ARG A 207 -22.00 -10.47 15.71
N MET A 208 -21.68 -10.87 14.47
CA MET A 208 -20.69 -10.19 13.64
C MET A 208 -21.31 -9.03 12.85
N ARG A 209 -20.48 -8.05 12.46
CA ARG A 209 -20.92 -6.91 11.67
C ARG A 209 -21.17 -7.30 10.22
N MET A 210 -22.33 -6.88 9.72
CA MET A 210 -22.77 -7.09 8.34
C MET A 210 -22.64 -5.78 7.53
N PRO A 211 -22.43 -5.85 6.19
CA PRO A 211 -22.35 -7.05 5.36
C PRO A 211 -20.98 -7.75 5.36
N ALA A 212 -19.95 -7.17 5.99
CA ALA A 212 -18.58 -7.70 5.96
C ALA A 212 -18.51 -9.20 6.30
N PHE A 213 -19.14 -9.65 7.39
CA PHE A 213 -19.13 -11.07 7.75
C PHE A 213 -19.80 -11.96 6.70
N MET A 214 -20.92 -11.52 6.11
CA MET A 214 -21.59 -12.24 5.03
C MET A 214 -20.67 -12.37 3.83
N LEU A 215 -20.06 -11.27 3.38
CA LEU A 215 -19.15 -11.22 2.24
C LEU A 215 -18.00 -12.21 2.40
N MET A 216 -17.20 -12.11 3.47
CA MET A 216 -16.04 -12.99 3.69
C MET A 216 -16.41 -14.46 3.87
N SER A 217 -17.64 -14.74 4.28
CA SER A 217 -18.11 -16.10 4.54
C SER A 217 -18.79 -16.77 3.35
N ARG A 218 -19.16 -15.99 2.34
CA ARG A 218 -19.88 -16.47 1.15
C ARG A 218 -19.11 -16.27 -0.14
N LYS A 219 -18.09 -15.41 -0.15
CA LYS A 219 -17.27 -15.17 -1.35
C LYS A 219 -16.69 -16.46 -1.92
N GLU A 220 -16.53 -16.48 -3.23
CA GLU A 220 -15.76 -17.53 -3.89
C GLU A 220 -14.27 -17.47 -3.49
N GLY A 221 -13.58 -18.59 -3.68
CA GLY A 221 -12.21 -18.79 -3.23
C GLY A 221 -12.18 -19.18 -1.75
N VAL A 222 -11.26 -18.58 -1.01
CA VAL A 222 -11.13 -18.80 0.44
C VAL A 222 -12.16 -18.01 1.22
N ARG A 223 -12.65 -18.59 2.31
CA ARG A 223 -13.73 -18.02 3.14
C ARG A 223 -13.34 -17.95 4.60
N ALA A 224 -13.97 -17.02 5.32
CA ALA A 224 -13.92 -16.97 6.78
C ALA A 224 -14.72 -18.14 7.37
N GLU A 225 -14.03 -18.99 8.12
CA GLU A 225 -14.64 -20.09 8.89
C GLU A 225 -14.64 -19.74 10.37
N MET A 226 -13.71 -20.28 11.16
CA MET A 226 -13.52 -19.91 12.57
C MET A 226 -12.47 -18.80 12.69
N PRO A 227 -12.65 -17.84 13.61
CA PRO A 227 -11.62 -16.84 13.88
C PRO A 227 -10.34 -17.50 14.41
N ALA A 228 -9.21 -16.99 13.95
CA ALA A 228 -7.89 -17.36 14.45
C ALA A 228 -7.50 -16.56 15.70
N TYR A 229 -8.00 -15.33 15.84
CA TYR A 229 -7.68 -14.46 16.96
C TYR A 229 -8.80 -13.43 17.24
N ILE A 230 -8.75 -12.86 18.44
CA ILE A 230 -9.51 -11.68 18.86
C ILE A 230 -8.53 -10.53 19.04
N GLU A 231 -8.89 -9.34 18.59
CA GLU A 231 -8.08 -8.12 18.74
C GLU A 231 -8.91 -6.96 19.29
N ASN A 232 -8.24 -6.02 19.96
CA ASN A 232 -8.79 -4.76 20.46
C ASN A 232 -9.85 -4.93 21.57
N ALA A 233 -9.54 -5.77 22.56
CA ALA A 233 -10.28 -5.83 23.81
C ALA A 233 -9.31 -5.62 24.98
N ILE A 234 -9.75 -4.94 26.04
CA ILE A 234 -8.92 -4.77 27.24
C ILE A 234 -8.70 -6.12 27.94
N GLU A 235 -9.64 -7.05 27.77
CA GLU A 235 -9.62 -8.40 28.31
C GLU A 235 -8.55 -9.30 27.68
N VAL A 236 -7.95 -8.88 26.55
CA VAL A 236 -6.83 -9.57 25.88
C VAL A 236 -5.57 -8.70 25.82
N LEU A 237 -5.49 -7.63 26.63
CA LEU A 237 -4.27 -6.84 26.81
C LEU A 237 -3.46 -7.48 27.95
N ASP A 238 -2.53 -8.37 27.60
CA ASP A 238 -1.83 -9.21 28.58
C ASP A 238 -0.31 -9.34 28.38
N GLU A 239 0.25 -8.93 27.24
CA GLU A 239 1.69 -9.04 26.96
C GLU A 239 2.42 -7.68 26.82
N PRO A 240 3.70 -7.57 27.23
CA PRO A 240 4.51 -6.38 26.97
C PRO A 240 4.61 -6.04 25.47
N GLY A 241 4.42 -4.77 25.14
CA GLY A 241 4.34 -4.25 23.78
C GLY A 241 2.92 -4.19 23.22
N GLU A 242 1.92 -4.67 23.96
CA GLU A 242 0.52 -4.58 23.54
C GLU A 242 -0.16 -3.26 23.95
N TRP A 243 -1.14 -2.83 23.16
CA TRP A 243 -1.98 -1.66 23.47
C TRP A 243 -3.45 -1.84 23.10
N TYR A 244 -4.32 -1.06 23.76
CA TYR A 244 -5.76 -1.05 23.56
C TYR A 244 -6.28 0.39 23.51
N ALA A 245 -7.14 0.71 22.53
CA ALA A 245 -7.89 1.96 22.49
C ALA A 245 -9.30 1.77 23.04
N ASP A 246 -9.60 2.46 24.13
CA ASP A 246 -10.92 2.49 24.75
C ASP A 246 -11.72 3.69 24.23
N ALA A 247 -12.61 3.43 23.26
CA ALA A 247 -13.48 4.45 22.71
C ALA A 247 -14.47 5.03 23.73
N SER A 248 -14.85 4.26 24.77
CA SER A 248 -15.83 4.71 25.77
C SER A 248 -15.24 5.72 26.75
N THR A 249 -13.96 5.57 27.10
CA THR A 249 -13.26 6.49 28.01
C THR A 249 -12.37 7.48 27.26
N GLY A 250 -12.21 7.31 25.94
CA GLY A 250 -11.34 8.15 25.10
C GLY A 250 -9.87 8.02 25.50
N ALA A 251 -9.42 6.83 25.88
CA ALA A 251 -8.07 6.58 26.37
C ALA A 251 -7.37 5.45 25.61
N VAL A 252 -6.04 5.50 25.57
CA VAL A 252 -5.18 4.40 25.15
C VAL A 252 -4.53 3.78 26.37
N TYR A 253 -4.43 2.46 26.39
CA TYR A 253 -3.69 1.67 27.36
C TYR A 253 -2.53 0.99 26.64
N TYR A 254 -1.36 0.97 27.26
CA TYR A 254 -0.16 0.34 26.73
C TYR A 254 0.57 -0.44 27.82
N MET A 255 1.03 -1.64 27.51
CA MET A 255 1.94 -2.41 28.35
C MET A 255 3.36 -2.20 27.85
N PRO A 256 4.23 -1.46 28.58
CA PRO A 256 5.58 -1.18 28.08
C PRO A 256 6.42 -2.44 27.94
N ARG A 257 7.26 -2.48 26.91
CA ARG A 257 8.28 -3.51 26.75
C ARG A 257 9.37 -3.31 27.80
N ALA A 258 10.15 -4.37 28.02
CA ALA A 258 11.32 -4.29 28.88
C ALA A 258 12.27 -3.16 28.42
N GLY A 259 12.52 -2.18 29.29
CA GLY A 259 13.40 -1.04 29.04
C GLY A 259 12.72 0.22 28.52
N GLU A 260 11.41 0.20 28.24
CA GLU A 260 10.66 1.40 27.87
C GLU A 260 10.27 2.20 29.12
N ASP A 261 10.67 3.47 29.16
CA ASP A 261 10.25 4.44 30.18
C ASP A 261 9.21 5.39 29.59
N MET A 262 7.95 5.17 29.94
CA MET A 262 6.83 5.96 29.41
C MET A 262 6.81 7.42 29.89
N THR A 263 7.62 7.79 30.89
CA THR A 263 7.76 9.20 31.30
C THR A 263 8.57 10.02 30.30
N SER A 264 9.37 9.36 29.45
CA SER A 264 10.23 9.99 28.44
C SER A 264 10.05 9.44 27.03
N ALA A 265 9.33 8.33 26.87
CA ALA A 265 9.09 7.69 25.59
C ALA A 265 8.34 8.59 24.59
N SER A 266 8.68 8.44 23.31
CA SER A 266 7.93 9.01 22.20
C SER A 266 6.81 8.04 21.82
N ALA A 267 5.56 8.36 22.16
CA ALA A 267 4.40 7.59 21.73
C ALA A 267 3.64 8.34 20.64
N VAL A 268 3.45 7.71 19.49
CA VAL A 268 2.81 8.33 18.30
C VAL A 268 1.73 7.40 17.76
N ILE A 269 0.55 7.95 17.50
CA ILE A 269 -0.50 7.29 16.72
C ILE A 269 -0.49 7.82 15.29
N THR A 270 -0.95 7.01 14.34
CA THR A 270 -1.20 7.47 12.97
C THR A 270 -2.29 8.56 12.92
N GLY A 271 -2.18 9.45 11.92
CA GLY A 271 -3.23 10.41 11.56
C GLY A 271 -4.19 9.86 10.52
N ASN A 272 -4.84 10.77 9.79
CA ASN A 272 -5.73 10.41 8.67
C ASN A 272 -4.97 9.69 7.52
N ASP A 273 -5.74 9.20 6.55
CA ASP A 273 -5.26 8.17 5.63
C ASP A 273 -4.12 8.58 4.68
N GLU A 274 -4.07 9.85 4.25
CA GLU A 274 -3.22 10.27 3.13
C GLU A 274 -2.21 11.35 3.51
N LEU A 275 -0.92 11.14 3.26
CA LEU A 275 0.17 12.11 3.42
C LEU A 275 0.30 13.04 2.22
N LEU A 276 0.25 12.48 1.01
CA LEU A 276 0.61 13.16 -0.24
C LEU A 276 -0.30 12.69 -1.38
N HIS A 277 -0.88 13.66 -2.09
CA HIS A 277 -1.60 13.47 -3.33
C HIS A 277 -0.85 14.19 -4.46
N ILE A 278 -0.52 13.48 -5.53
CA ILE A 278 0.00 14.06 -6.77
C ILE A 278 -0.97 13.72 -7.88
N GLY A 279 -1.64 14.72 -8.44
CA GLY A 279 -2.57 14.47 -9.53
C GLY A 279 -3.26 15.69 -10.09
N GLY A 280 -3.35 15.72 -11.41
CA GLY A 280 -4.04 16.78 -12.12
C GLY A 280 -5.52 16.50 -12.35
N ARG A 281 -6.13 17.24 -13.26
CA ARG A 281 -7.53 17.05 -13.67
C ARG A 281 -7.66 15.82 -14.58
N SER A 282 -8.91 15.40 -14.82
CA SER A 282 -9.22 14.27 -15.69
C SER A 282 -8.59 14.34 -17.09
N ASP A 283 -8.30 15.53 -17.61
CA ASP A 283 -7.75 15.77 -18.94
C ASP A 283 -6.34 16.39 -18.95
N GLU A 284 -5.74 16.62 -17.79
CA GLU A 284 -4.45 17.30 -17.66
C GLU A 284 -3.65 16.70 -16.50
N ARG A 285 -2.47 16.16 -16.80
CA ARG A 285 -1.63 15.50 -15.80
C ARG A 285 -0.86 16.52 -14.95
N ALA A 286 -0.65 16.21 -13.67
CA ALA A 286 0.46 16.81 -12.91
C ALA A 286 1.79 16.22 -13.39
N HIS A 287 2.83 17.03 -13.58
CA HIS A 287 4.07 16.52 -14.17
C HIS A 287 5.38 17.15 -13.73
N HIS A 288 6.49 16.41 -13.91
CA HIS A 288 7.86 16.86 -13.63
C HIS A 288 8.09 17.25 -12.15
N ILE A 289 7.61 16.40 -11.24
CA ILE A 289 7.70 16.59 -9.79
C ILE A 289 8.60 15.51 -9.19
N ARG A 290 9.51 15.90 -8.31
CA ARG A 290 10.49 14.98 -7.70
C ARG A 290 10.55 15.10 -6.18
N PHE A 291 10.76 13.97 -5.53
CA PHE A 291 11.04 13.85 -4.11
C PHE A 291 12.38 13.14 -3.90
N GLU A 292 13.28 13.76 -3.13
CA GLU A 292 14.65 13.26 -2.94
C GLU A 292 14.99 13.19 -1.44
N GLY A 293 15.26 12.00 -0.92
CA GLY A 293 15.74 11.82 0.46
C GLY A 293 14.72 12.11 1.57
N ILE A 294 13.42 12.10 1.26
CA ILE A 294 12.34 12.42 2.21
C ILE A 294 11.80 11.14 2.87
N THR A 295 11.53 11.19 4.18
CA THR A 295 10.78 10.14 4.87
C THR A 295 9.29 10.50 4.95
N PHE A 296 8.40 9.59 4.57
CA PHE A 296 6.95 9.67 4.71
C PHE A 296 6.50 8.70 5.80
N ALA A 297 5.81 9.22 6.83
CA ALA A 297 5.42 8.40 7.97
C ALA A 297 4.07 8.71 8.60
N GLU A 298 3.55 7.74 9.34
CA GLU A 298 2.46 7.91 10.32
C GLU A 298 1.09 8.30 9.71
N ALA A 299 0.83 7.88 8.46
CA ALA A 299 -0.51 7.85 7.88
C ALA A 299 -1.22 6.52 8.21
N ALA A 300 -2.51 6.58 8.52
CA ALA A 300 -3.26 5.36 8.83
C ALA A 300 -3.57 4.52 7.59
N ALA A 301 -3.87 5.16 6.45
CA ALA A 301 -4.31 4.52 5.21
C ALA A 301 -5.32 3.36 5.42
N ASN A 302 -6.28 3.56 6.32
CA ASN A 302 -7.20 2.48 6.72
C ASN A 302 -8.09 2.05 5.56
N ASP A 303 -8.55 0.80 5.57
CA ASP A 303 -9.61 0.35 4.66
C ASP A 303 -10.86 1.22 4.77
N PRO A 304 -11.69 1.28 3.72
CA PRO A 304 -13.05 1.80 3.82
C PRO A 304 -13.80 1.14 4.99
N ASP A 305 -14.47 1.93 5.84
CA ASP A 305 -15.26 1.42 6.97
C ASP A 305 -16.50 0.65 6.47
N THR A 306 -16.30 -0.63 6.15
CA THR A 306 -17.35 -1.59 5.78
C THR A 306 -17.67 -2.55 6.93
N GLY A 307 -17.07 -2.33 8.12
CA GLY A 307 -17.15 -3.24 9.26
C GLY A 307 -16.24 -4.47 9.17
N GLY A 308 -15.31 -4.49 8.22
CA GLY A 308 -14.29 -5.53 8.09
C GLY A 308 -13.43 -5.39 6.83
N HIS A 309 -12.47 -6.29 6.70
CA HIS A 309 -11.59 -6.49 5.56
C HIS A 309 -11.94 -7.86 4.95
N ALA A 310 -12.76 -7.86 3.90
CA ALA A 310 -13.20 -9.06 3.20
C ALA A 310 -12.31 -9.30 1.97
N ASP A 311 -11.02 -9.51 2.21
CA ASP A 311 -9.99 -9.72 1.18
C ASP A 311 -10.37 -10.83 0.20
N VAL A 312 -10.17 -10.57 -1.08
CA VAL A 312 -10.20 -11.56 -2.15
C VAL A 312 -8.79 -12.03 -2.45
N GLN A 313 -7.87 -11.08 -2.67
CA GLN A 313 -6.44 -11.32 -2.86
C GLN A 313 -5.67 -9.99 -2.81
N ALA A 314 -4.46 -10.00 -2.24
CA ALA A 314 -3.55 -8.85 -2.21
C ALA A 314 -4.16 -7.58 -1.59
N ASN A 315 -5.01 -7.76 -0.57
CA ASN A 315 -5.78 -6.76 0.15
C ASN A 315 -7.00 -6.17 -0.63
N PHE A 316 -7.24 -6.58 -1.88
CA PHE A 316 -8.43 -6.12 -2.62
C PHE A 316 -9.68 -6.76 -2.06
N VAL A 317 -10.69 -5.96 -1.73
CA VAL A 317 -11.89 -6.45 -1.02
C VAL A 317 -13.10 -6.61 -1.93
N ILE A 318 -13.90 -7.64 -1.65
CA ILE A 318 -15.21 -7.87 -2.27
C ILE A 318 -16.23 -6.82 -1.78
N THR A 319 -17.20 -6.48 -2.62
CA THR A 319 -18.28 -5.53 -2.33
C THR A 319 -19.66 -6.17 -2.55
N THR A 320 -20.69 -5.56 -1.98
CA THR A 320 -22.08 -5.95 -2.28
C THR A 320 -22.54 -5.44 -3.64
N GLU A 321 -21.93 -4.38 -4.15
CA GLU A 321 -22.26 -3.79 -5.46
C GLU A 321 -21.85 -4.75 -6.58
N ASN A 322 -22.67 -4.88 -7.63
CA ASN A 322 -22.37 -5.73 -8.80
C ASN A 322 -21.94 -7.18 -8.45
N SER A 323 -22.47 -7.70 -7.35
CA SER A 323 -22.23 -9.08 -6.90
C SER A 323 -23.34 -10.02 -7.38
N TYR A 324 -23.00 -11.27 -7.68
CA TYR A 324 -23.93 -12.29 -8.14
C TYR A 324 -23.61 -13.66 -7.55
N GLU A 325 -24.58 -14.58 -7.60
CA GLU A 325 -24.41 -15.95 -7.14
C GLU A 325 -23.86 -16.83 -8.27
N ARG A 326 -22.78 -17.57 -7.99
CA ARG A 326 -22.24 -18.61 -8.85
C ARG A 326 -21.90 -19.83 -8.02
N ASP A 327 -22.52 -20.97 -8.33
CA ASP A 327 -22.34 -22.24 -7.62
C ASP A 327 -22.53 -22.17 -6.09
N GLY A 328 -23.42 -21.27 -5.64
CA GLY A 328 -23.74 -21.04 -4.23
C GLY A 328 -22.79 -20.08 -3.49
N TYR A 329 -21.84 -19.50 -4.20
CA TYR A 329 -20.91 -18.48 -3.70
C TYR A 329 -21.25 -17.10 -4.23
N LEU A 330 -20.87 -16.09 -3.46
CA LEU A 330 -20.92 -14.70 -3.88
C LEU A 330 -19.67 -14.35 -4.69
N VAL A 331 -19.87 -13.73 -5.85
CA VAL A 331 -18.80 -13.34 -6.76
C VAL A 331 -19.03 -11.90 -7.16
N ASN A 332 -17.96 -11.10 -7.20
CA ASN A 332 -17.95 -9.87 -8.00
C ASN A 332 -17.29 -10.17 -9.34
N LEU A 333 -17.69 -9.42 -10.37
CA LEU A 333 -16.84 -9.30 -11.55
C LEU A 333 -15.43 -8.86 -11.10
N HIS A 334 -14.39 -9.44 -11.68
CA HIS A 334 -13.04 -9.26 -11.15
C HIS A 334 -12.54 -7.81 -11.29
N ASN A 335 -13.24 -7.01 -12.10
CA ASN A 335 -12.99 -5.60 -12.32
C ASN A 335 -13.89 -4.65 -11.50
N GLU A 336 -14.51 -5.15 -10.45
CA GLU A 336 -15.36 -4.38 -9.52
C GLU A 336 -14.88 -4.47 -8.05
N TYR A 337 -13.72 -5.11 -7.79
CA TYR A 337 -13.12 -5.15 -6.45
C TYR A 337 -12.59 -3.78 -6.02
N ILE A 338 -12.60 -3.54 -4.71
CA ILE A 338 -12.16 -2.26 -4.13
C ILE A 338 -10.68 -2.35 -3.78
N LYS A 339 -9.89 -1.43 -4.33
CA LYS A 339 -8.47 -1.28 -4.03
C LYS A 339 -8.24 -0.70 -2.62
N PRO A 340 -7.23 -1.19 -1.86
CA PRO A 340 -6.81 -0.58 -0.61
C PRO A 340 -6.37 0.88 -0.74
N ARG A 341 -6.63 1.68 0.30
CA ARG A 341 -6.09 3.05 0.39
C ARG A 341 -4.58 3.02 0.60
N ALA A 342 -3.91 4.08 0.17
CA ALA A 342 -2.48 4.29 0.37
C ALA A 342 -2.18 5.64 1.00
N ALA A 343 -1.05 5.73 1.69
CA ALA A 343 -0.58 6.96 2.30
C ALA A 343 -0.12 8.00 1.25
N ILE A 344 0.43 7.56 0.12
CA ILE A 344 0.80 8.42 -1.00
C ILE A 344 0.03 7.96 -2.23
N VAL A 345 -0.63 8.89 -2.90
CA VAL A 345 -1.41 8.66 -4.11
C VAL A 345 -0.84 9.50 -5.25
N VAL A 346 -0.55 8.86 -6.37
CA VAL A 346 -0.14 9.49 -7.63
C VAL A 346 -1.17 9.08 -8.69
N GLY A 347 -2.05 9.97 -9.10
CA GLY A 347 -3.14 9.70 -10.06
C GLY A 347 -3.23 10.81 -11.08
N ALA A 348 -3.51 10.51 -12.37
CA ALA A 348 -3.48 11.54 -13.42
C ALA A 348 -2.19 12.39 -13.39
N ALA A 349 -1.03 11.71 -13.42
CA ALA A 349 0.28 12.34 -13.34
C ALA A 349 1.30 11.71 -14.33
N SER A 350 2.35 12.45 -14.69
CA SER A 350 3.50 11.94 -15.45
C SER A 350 4.83 12.53 -15.02
N ASP A 351 5.95 11.89 -15.35
CA ASP A 351 7.30 12.38 -15.01
C ASP A 351 7.47 12.62 -13.49
N ILE A 352 7.01 11.68 -12.68
CA ILE A 352 7.12 11.73 -11.22
C ILE A 352 8.30 10.88 -10.75
N VAL A 353 9.12 11.41 -9.85
CA VAL A 353 10.28 10.69 -9.32
C VAL A 353 10.30 10.68 -7.79
N PHE A 354 10.48 9.50 -7.21
CA PHE A 354 10.89 9.31 -5.83
C PHE A 354 12.28 8.70 -5.82
N ASP A 355 13.27 9.41 -5.25
CA ASP A 355 14.67 8.99 -5.20
C ASP A 355 15.20 9.02 -3.78
N GLY A 356 15.66 7.86 -3.27
CA GLY A 356 16.23 7.80 -1.93
C GLY A 356 15.23 8.08 -0.79
N CYS A 357 13.93 7.98 -1.07
CA CYS A 357 12.88 8.22 -0.09
C CYS A 357 12.66 7.02 0.84
N THR A 358 12.09 7.26 2.02
CA THR A 358 11.72 6.22 2.98
C THR A 358 10.23 6.26 3.27
N PHE A 359 9.56 5.11 3.27
CA PHE A 359 8.14 4.96 3.58
C PHE A 359 8.01 4.03 4.79
N THR A 360 7.50 4.55 5.91
CA THR A 360 7.50 3.78 7.17
C THR A 360 6.41 4.19 8.15
N ARG A 361 6.07 3.31 9.09
CA ARG A 361 5.04 3.55 10.12
C ARG A 361 3.68 3.92 9.50
N ILE A 362 3.30 3.21 8.43
CA ILE A 362 2.04 3.41 7.72
C ILE A 362 1.07 2.26 8.06
N GLY A 363 -0.22 2.55 8.23
CA GLY A 363 -1.22 1.56 8.63
C GLY A 363 -1.81 0.72 7.49
N GLY A 364 -1.91 1.28 6.29
CA GLY A 364 -2.37 0.60 5.07
C GLY A 364 -1.25 0.46 4.04
N ALA A 365 -1.57 0.61 2.75
CA ALA A 365 -0.55 0.61 1.71
C ALA A 365 0.28 1.90 1.73
N ALA A 366 1.53 1.85 1.25
CA ALA A 366 2.39 3.04 1.27
C ALA A 366 2.21 3.94 0.03
N LEU A 367 2.41 3.40 -1.17
CA LEU A 367 2.36 4.18 -2.42
C LEU A 367 1.40 3.54 -3.43
N ASN A 368 0.54 4.35 -4.02
CA ASN A 368 -0.39 3.96 -5.06
C ASN A 368 -0.22 4.81 -6.32
N LEU A 369 -0.02 4.17 -7.46
CA LEU A 369 0.03 4.80 -8.79
C LEU A 369 -1.28 4.49 -9.51
N ASP A 370 -2.24 5.41 -9.44
CA ASP A 370 -3.62 5.18 -9.83
C ASP A 370 -3.82 5.08 -11.35
N ALA A 371 -4.74 4.19 -11.72
CA ALA A 371 -5.35 4.18 -13.04
C ALA A 371 -6.52 5.16 -13.13
N ALA A 372 -7.06 5.30 -14.34
CA ALA A 372 -8.30 6.02 -14.59
C ALA A 372 -9.44 5.48 -13.70
N GLN A 373 -10.18 6.39 -13.04
CA GLN A 373 -11.36 6.03 -12.23
C GLN A 373 -12.67 6.26 -12.99
N LYS A 374 -12.59 6.93 -14.15
CA LYS A 374 -13.65 7.10 -15.14
C LYS A 374 -13.05 6.97 -16.53
N ALA A 375 -13.89 6.68 -17.51
CA ALA A 375 -13.46 6.47 -18.90
C ALA A 375 -12.69 7.65 -19.53
N SER A 376 -12.89 8.87 -19.01
CA SER A 376 -12.26 10.10 -19.51
C SER A 376 -11.06 10.56 -18.68
N ASP A 377 -10.68 9.82 -17.62
CA ASP A 377 -9.57 10.23 -16.75
C ASP A 377 -8.25 9.77 -17.36
N VAL A 378 -7.31 10.69 -17.58
CA VAL A 378 -5.93 10.34 -17.96
C VAL A 378 -5.28 9.51 -16.87
N ALA A 379 -4.60 8.43 -17.27
CA ALA A 379 -3.93 7.54 -16.32
C ALA A 379 -2.52 8.04 -15.97
N THR A 380 -1.99 7.53 -14.86
CA THR A 380 -0.62 7.77 -14.42
C THR A 380 0.39 7.11 -15.36
N GLN A 381 1.37 7.86 -15.84
CA GLN A 381 2.42 7.36 -16.74
C GLN A 381 3.80 7.84 -16.28
N ASP A 382 4.88 7.22 -16.75
CA ASP A 382 6.24 7.76 -16.62
C ASP A 382 6.66 8.10 -15.17
N VAL A 383 6.53 7.11 -14.27
CA VAL A 383 6.90 7.26 -12.85
C VAL A 383 8.14 6.42 -12.54
N THR A 384 9.12 7.01 -11.86
CA THR A 384 10.30 6.30 -11.36
C THR A 384 10.36 6.32 -9.84
N ILE A 385 10.47 5.15 -9.24
CA ILE A 385 10.70 4.95 -7.81
C ILE A 385 12.05 4.24 -7.71
N ARG A 386 13.06 4.93 -7.17
CA ARG A 386 14.42 4.40 -7.13
C ARG A 386 15.14 4.64 -5.83
N ASN A 387 16.00 3.70 -5.44
CA ASN A 387 16.80 3.78 -4.21
C ASN A 387 15.96 3.98 -2.93
N CYS A 388 14.66 3.67 -2.98
CA CYS A 388 13.73 3.91 -1.88
C CYS A 388 13.70 2.72 -0.91
N THR A 389 13.34 2.99 0.34
CA THR A 389 13.15 1.95 1.38
C THR A 389 11.71 1.95 1.89
N PHE A 390 11.10 0.76 1.98
CA PHE A 390 9.73 0.55 2.45
C PHE A 390 9.75 -0.46 3.59
N PHE A 391 9.33 -0.06 4.79
CA PHE A 391 9.27 -0.95 5.95
C PHE A 391 8.31 -0.48 7.04
N ASP A 392 7.81 -1.40 7.86
CA ASP A 392 6.82 -1.07 8.89
C ASP A 392 5.54 -0.47 8.28
N ILE A 393 5.00 -1.18 7.30
CA ILE A 393 3.78 -0.83 6.56
C ILE A 393 2.72 -1.89 6.88
N GLY A 394 1.48 -1.47 7.13
CA GLY A 394 0.39 -2.40 7.48
C GLY A 394 -0.15 -3.17 6.28
N GLY A 395 -0.15 -2.56 5.09
CA GLY A 395 -0.53 -3.17 3.81
C GLY A 395 0.64 -3.40 2.84
N SER A 396 0.33 -3.40 1.54
CA SER A 396 1.31 -3.52 0.44
C SER A 396 2.19 -2.27 0.29
N ALA A 397 3.45 -2.42 -0.14
CA ALA A 397 4.35 -1.26 -0.24
C ALA A 397 4.05 -0.38 -1.46
N ILE A 398 3.96 -0.98 -2.65
CA ILE A 398 3.69 -0.25 -3.90
C ILE A 398 2.54 -0.93 -4.64
N GLN A 399 1.53 -0.15 -5.03
CA GLN A 399 0.41 -0.55 -5.87
C GLN A 399 0.49 0.21 -7.19
N VAL A 400 0.48 -0.50 -8.33
CA VAL A 400 0.57 0.09 -9.66
C VAL A 400 -0.67 -0.26 -10.48
N GLY A 401 -1.34 0.78 -10.97
CA GLY A 401 -2.60 0.63 -11.69
C GLY A 401 -3.78 0.32 -10.77
N ASP A 402 -4.76 -0.34 -11.34
CA ASP A 402 -6.00 -0.73 -10.66
C ASP A 402 -6.49 -2.04 -11.28
N VAL A 403 -7.53 -2.61 -10.68
CA VAL A 403 -8.26 -3.77 -11.20
C VAL A 403 -9.59 -3.36 -11.81
N ASN A 404 -10.01 -2.11 -11.65
CA ASN A 404 -11.31 -1.63 -12.12
C ASN A 404 -11.52 -1.77 -13.64
N ARG A 405 -12.77 -1.67 -14.10
CA ARG A 405 -13.12 -1.81 -15.53
C ARG A 405 -12.41 -0.85 -16.49
N TYR A 406 -12.00 0.33 -16.03
CA TYR A 406 -11.27 1.31 -16.85
C TYR A 406 -9.78 0.97 -16.96
N ALA A 407 -9.20 0.31 -15.95
CA ALA A 407 -7.88 -0.30 -16.07
C ALA A 407 -7.92 -1.57 -16.94
N HIS A 408 -9.01 -2.35 -16.85
CA HIS A 408 -9.18 -3.58 -17.63
C HIS A 408 -9.33 -3.31 -19.14
N HIS A 409 -10.13 -2.31 -19.52
CA HIS A 409 -10.33 -1.87 -20.91
C HIS A 409 -10.33 -0.33 -21.00
N PRO A 410 -9.14 0.30 -20.98
CA PRO A 410 -9.02 1.73 -21.11
C PRO A 410 -9.46 2.21 -22.51
N LEU A 411 -9.84 3.49 -22.61
CA LEU A 411 -10.32 4.09 -23.85
C LEU A 411 -9.25 4.08 -24.95
N ASP A 412 -8.04 4.47 -24.58
CA ASP A 412 -6.86 4.53 -25.43
C ASP A 412 -5.57 4.56 -24.58
N ASP A 413 -4.45 4.74 -25.26
CA ASP A 413 -3.10 4.84 -24.70
C ASP A 413 -2.93 5.88 -23.58
N GLU A 414 -3.68 6.98 -23.58
CA GLU A 414 -3.60 8.00 -22.51
C GLU A 414 -4.29 7.55 -21.23
N HIS A 415 -5.08 6.49 -21.27
CA HIS A 415 -5.84 5.96 -20.15
C HIS A 415 -5.24 4.66 -19.59
N VAL A 416 -4.09 4.22 -20.13
CA VAL A 416 -3.32 3.07 -19.64
C VAL A 416 -2.28 3.53 -18.62
N VAL A 417 -2.15 2.83 -17.49
CA VAL A 417 -0.99 3.01 -16.59
C VAL A 417 0.22 2.33 -17.19
N ARG A 418 1.26 3.12 -17.52
CA ARG A 418 2.43 2.62 -18.23
C ARG A 418 3.74 3.34 -17.95
N ASN A 419 4.84 2.72 -18.37
CA ASN A 419 6.21 3.24 -18.21
C ASN A 419 6.53 3.53 -16.73
N ILE A 420 6.28 2.55 -15.88
CA ILE A 420 6.58 2.66 -14.44
C ILE A 420 7.85 1.89 -14.16
N ARG A 421 8.80 2.50 -13.45
CA ARG A 421 10.07 1.88 -13.09
C ARG A 421 10.27 1.87 -11.59
N ILE A 422 10.39 0.68 -11.02
CA ILE A 422 10.69 0.43 -9.61
C ILE A 422 12.06 -0.22 -9.56
N GLU A 423 13.09 0.54 -9.21
CA GLU A 423 14.48 0.10 -9.30
C GLU A 423 15.29 0.27 -8.01
N ASN A 424 16.12 -0.71 -7.70
CA ASN A 424 17.08 -0.65 -6.58
C ASN A 424 16.43 -0.26 -5.23
N CYS A 425 15.16 -0.62 -5.03
CA CYS A 425 14.44 -0.37 -3.79
C CYS A 425 14.61 -1.55 -2.82
N ARG A 426 14.50 -1.27 -1.52
CA ARG A 426 14.48 -2.28 -0.47
C ARG A 426 13.12 -2.31 0.20
N ILE A 427 12.44 -3.45 0.17
CA ILE A 427 11.09 -3.62 0.73
C ILE A 427 11.11 -4.77 1.74
N HIS A 428 10.81 -4.49 3.01
CA HIS A 428 10.82 -5.50 4.05
C HIS A 428 9.88 -5.21 5.21
N ASN A 429 9.47 -6.24 5.95
CA ASN A 429 8.63 -6.10 7.14
C ASN A 429 7.36 -5.24 6.90
N ILE A 430 6.66 -5.53 5.79
CA ILE A 430 5.33 -4.96 5.48
C ILE A 430 4.23 -5.99 5.78
N GLY A 431 2.96 -5.65 5.52
CA GLY A 431 1.83 -6.53 5.84
C GLY A 431 1.69 -6.78 7.35
N SER A 432 2.00 -5.75 8.17
CA SER A 432 1.92 -5.84 9.62
C SER A 432 0.49 -5.86 10.16
N GLU A 433 -0.49 -5.45 9.35
CA GLU A 433 -1.92 -5.54 9.64
C GLU A 433 -2.65 -6.50 8.70
N TYR A 434 -2.27 -6.50 7.44
CA TYR A 434 -2.88 -7.32 6.39
C TYR A 434 -1.85 -8.34 5.89
N GLU A 435 -1.92 -9.59 6.35
CA GLU A 435 -0.87 -10.58 6.07
C GLU A 435 -0.86 -11.08 4.62
N ASP A 436 -1.92 -10.79 3.87
CA ASP A 436 -2.12 -11.03 2.44
C ASP A 436 -1.49 -9.94 1.55
N SER A 437 -0.76 -8.98 2.14
CA SER A 437 -0.04 -7.92 1.40
C SER A 437 1.20 -8.43 0.64
N VAL A 438 1.49 -7.74 -0.47
CA VAL A 438 2.66 -8.01 -1.33
C VAL A 438 3.61 -6.81 -1.37
N ALA A 439 4.87 -7.03 -1.75
CA ALA A 439 5.82 -5.93 -1.88
C ALA A 439 5.38 -4.97 -3.00
N VAL A 440 5.14 -5.53 -4.19
CA VAL A 440 4.64 -4.79 -5.35
C VAL A 440 3.42 -5.51 -5.90
N PHE A 441 2.29 -4.82 -5.91
CA PHE A 441 1.12 -5.18 -6.69
C PHE A 441 1.09 -4.35 -7.97
N ALA A 442 0.80 -4.99 -9.10
CA ALA A 442 0.57 -4.32 -10.38
C ALA A 442 -0.66 -4.94 -11.08
N GLY A 443 -1.69 -4.15 -11.37
CA GLY A 443 -2.93 -4.61 -11.99
C GLY A 443 -2.81 -4.76 -13.52
N TYR A 444 -3.77 -4.18 -14.25
CA TYR A 444 -3.74 -4.13 -15.72
C TYR A 444 -2.82 -3.00 -16.22
N VAL A 445 -1.53 -3.30 -16.37
CA VAL A 445 -0.48 -2.30 -16.63
C VAL A 445 0.42 -2.65 -17.81
N GLN A 446 1.02 -1.64 -18.43
CA GLN A 446 1.92 -1.81 -19.58
C GLN A 446 3.34 -1.29 -19.29
N LYS A 447 4.38 -1.96 -19.79
CA LYS A 447 5.78 -1.44 -19.69
C LYS A 447 6.18 -1.08 -18.24
N VAL A 448 5.79 -1.93 -17.29
CA VAL A 448 6.23 -1.80 -15.90
C VAL A 448 7.51 -2.60 -15.71
N GLU A 449 8.54 -1.94 -15.20
CA GLU A 449 9.84 -2.53 -14.91
C GLU A 449 10.06 -2.58 -13.40
N ILE A 450 10.12 -3.79 -12.83
CA ILE A 450 10.44 -4.05 -11.43
C ILE A 450 11.81 -4.71 -11.40
N ILE A 451 12.86 -3.94 -11.12
CA ILE A 451 14.23 -4.37 -11.38
C ILE A 451 15.23 -4.10 -10.26
N GLY A 452 16.13 -5.06 -10.00
CA GLY A 452 17.24 -4.83 -9.06
C GLY A 452 16.80 -4.57 -7.61
N ASN A 453 15.56 -4.89 -7.25
CA ASN A 453 15.02 -4.64 -5.91
C ASN A 453 15.38 -5.78 -4.95
N GLU A 454 15.49 -5.45 -3.67
CA GLU A 454 15.62 -6.43 -2.58
C GLU A 454 14.29 -6.50 -1.81
N MET A 455 13.69 -7.68 -1.74
CA MET A 455 12.40 -7.91 -1.08
C MET A 455 12.51 -9.06 -0.08
N HIS A 456 12.28 -8.79 1.21
CA HIS A 456 12.46 -9.82 2.23
C HIS A 456 11.60 -9.67 3.49
N ASP A 457 11.44 -10.77 4.24
CA ASP A 457 10.68 -10.81 5.49
C ASP A 457 9.22 -10.33 5.32
N LEU A 458 8.54 -10.92 4.33
CA LEU A 458 7.16 -10.57 3.95
C LEU A 458 6.19 -11.71 4.30
N PRO A 459 4.94 -11.37 4.67
CA PRO A 459 3.96 -12.39 5.07
C PRO A 459 3.45 -13.21 3.87
N TYR A 460 3.33 -12.59 2.68
CA TYR A 460 2.87 -13.21 1.44
C TYR A 460 3.85 -12.97 0.27
N SER A 461 3.37 -12.78 -0.96
CA SER A 461 4.20 -12.76 -2.17
C SER A 461 5.13 -11.55 -2.26
N GLY A 462 6.24 -11.69 -3.00
CA GLY A 462 7.13 -10.57 -3.31
C GLY A 462 6.46 -9.64 -4.33
N ILE A 463 6.28 -10.14 -5.55
CA ILE A 463 5.67 -9.39 -6.66
C ILE A 463 4.40 -10.12 -7.12
N SER A 464 3.29 -9.39 -7.28
CA SER A 464 2.06 -9.86 -7.91
C SER A 464 1.73 -8.95 -9.09
N ILE A 465 1.71 -9.48 -10.32
CA ILE A 465 1.42 -8.69 -11.54
C ILE A 465 0.31 -9.30 -12.41
N GLY A 466 -0.59 -8.44 -12.88
CA GLY A 466 -1.80 -8.82 -13.60
C GLY A 466 -2.96 -9.17 -12.67
N TRP A 467 -4.13 -9.38 -13.26
CA TRP A 467 -5.38 -9.61 -12.53
C TRP A 467 -6.41 -10.36 -13.39
N GLY A 468 -7.57 -10.67 -12.80
CA GLY A 468 -8.77 -11.11 -13.52
C GLY A 468 -8.85 -12.58 -13.84
N TRP A 469 -7.81 -13.37 -13.53
CA TRP A 469 -7.75 -14.82 -13.79
C TRP A 469 -7.99 -15.19 -15.27
N GLY A 470 -7.99 -14.21 -16.17
CA GLY A 470 -8.35 -14.36 -17.56
C GLY A 470 -9.84 -14.63 -17.82
N GLU A 471 -10.69 -14.41 -16.82
CA GLU A 471 -12.12 -14.73 -16.89
C GLU A 471 -12.84 -13.79 -17.87
N GLU A 472 -12.79 -12.47 -17.64
CA GLU A 472 -13.40 -11.46 -18.51
C GLU A 472 -12.57 -11.15 -19.78
N ASP A 473 -11.32 -11.61 -19.87
CA ASP A 473 -10.40 -11.40 -20.99
C ASP A 473 -10.96 -11.88 -22.35
N ALA A 474 -10.39 -11.37 -23.45
CA ALA A 474 -10.61 -11.96 -24.77
C ALA A 474 -10.34 -13.47 -24.81
N GLY A 475 -11.36 -14.23 -25.21
CA GLY A 475 -11.37 -15.70 -25.21
C GLY A 475 -12.00 -16.32 -23.96
N GLY A 476 -12.11 -15.56 -22.88
CA GLY A 476 -12.69 -15.96 -21.60
C GLY A 476 -12.03 -17.19 -20.96
N SER A 477 -12.76 -17.76 -20.01
CA SER A 477 -12.37 -18.95 -19.24
C SER A 477 -13.55 -19.92 -19.07
N THR A 478 -13.43 -20.87 -18.15
CA THR A 478 -14.48 -21.88 -17.89
C THR A 478 -15.57 -21.46 -16.93
N TYR A 479 -15.39 -20.43 -16.10
CA TYR A 479 -16.46 -20.02 -15.21
C TYR A 479 -17.48 -19.15 -15.96
N PRO A 480 -18.79 -19.34 -15.70
CA PRO A 480 -19.80 -18.50 -16.30
C PRO A 480 -19.70 -17.08 -15.74
N ILE A 481 -19.34 -16.14 -16.61
CA ILE A 481 -19.33 -14.71 -16.33
C ILE A 481 -20.40 -13.98 -17.14
N PRO A 482 -20.92 -12.84 -16.64
CA PRO A 482 -21.96 -12.07 -17.32
C PRO A 482 -21.60 -11.59 -18.74
N TYR A 483 -20.32 -11.35 -19.02
CA TYR A 483 -19.83 -10.92 -20.32
C TYR A 483 -18.36 -11.30 -20.50
N ILE A 484 -17.91 -11.41 -21.75
CA ILE A 484 -16.51 -11.60 -22.15
C ILE A 484 -16.15 -10.43 -23.08
N TYR A 485 -14.99 -9.81 -22.89
CA TYR A 485 -14.52 -8.78 -23.81
C TYR A 485 -14.00 -9.39 -25.11
N GLU A 486 -14.18 -8.69 -26.24
CA GLU A 486 -13.63 -9.14 -27.53
C GLU A 486 -12.15 -8.75 -27.69
N SER A 487 -11.74 -7.62 -27.11
CA SER A 487 -10.36 -7.12 -27.16
C SER A 487 -9.56 -7.56 -25.94
N PRO A 488 -8.24 -7.75 -26.07
CA PRO A 488 -7.37 -8.05 -24.93
C PRO A 488 -7.31 -6.88 -23.94
N THR A 489 -6.89 -7.16 -22.72
CA THR A 489 -6.52 -6.13 -21.72
C THR A 489 -5.25 -5.39 -22.17
N PRO A 490 -4.91 -4.23 -21.59
CA PRO A 490 -3.68 -3.51 -21.94
C PRO A 490 -2.41 -4.19 -21.39
N ALA A 491 -2.56 -5.22 -20.55
CA ALA A 491 -1.44 -5.82 -19.83
C ALA A 491 -0.41 -6.40 -20.81
N SER A 492 0.77 -5.79 -20.90
CA SER A 492 1.80 -6.20 -21.88
C SER A 492 3.17 -5.56 -21.60
N ASP A 493 4.20 -6.16 -22.18
CA ASP A 493 5.58 -5.64 -22.21
C ASP A 493 6.16 -5.34 -20.81
N ASN A 494 5.75 -6.08 -19.78
CA ASN A 494 6.24 -5.89 -18.42
C ASN A 494 7.57 -6.64 -18.19
N ARG A 495 8.40 -6.15 -17.27
CA ARG A 495 9.72 -6.71 -17.02
C ARG A 495 10.00 -6.84 -15.53
N ILE A 496 10.18 -8.07 -15.06
CA ILE A 496 10.56 -8.37 -13.68
C ILE A 496 11.96 -8.96 -13.72
N ALA A 497 12.98 -8.15 -13.41
CA ALA A 497 14.35 -8.57 -13.65
C ALA A 497 15.37 -8.28 -12.54
N ASN A 498 16.26 -9.25 -12.30
CA ASN A 498 17.39 -9.11 -11.37
C ASN A 498 16.99 -8.71 -9.94
N ASN A 499 15.78 -9.07 -9.49
CA ASN A 499 15.36 -8.84 -8.10
C ASN A 499 15.91 -9.95 -7.21
N HIS A 500 16.21 -9.61 -5.95
CA HIS A 500 16.57 -10.54 -4.90
C HIS A 500 15.40 -10.67 -3.92
N ILE A 501 14.72 -11.82 -3.96
CA ILE A 501 13.45 -12.04 -3.25
C ILE A 501 13.60 -13.23 -2.31
N TYR A 502 13.60 -13.00 -1.01
CA TYR A 502 13.88 -14.07 -0.05
C TYR A 502 13.19 -13.91 1.28
N ARG A 503 12.85 -15.02 1.94
CA ARG A 503 12.01 -15.00 3.14
C ARG A 503 10.72 -14.21 2.94
N VAL A 504 10.12 -14.32 1.75
CA VAL A 504 8.72 -13.94 1.52
C VAL A 504 7.85 -15.17 1.76
N MET A 505 6.52 -15.04 1.68
CA MET A 505 5.58 -16.14 1.95
C MET A 505 5.79 -16.76 3.34
N GLN A 506 6.04 -15.95 4.37
CA GLN A 506 6.36 -16.46 5.72
C GLN A 506 5.13 -16.80 6.56
N LYS A 507 3.95 -16.29 6.17
CA LYS A 507 2.70 -16.49 6.94
C LYS A 507 1.55 -17.01 6.09
N ARG A 508 1.45 -16.56 4.83
CA ARG A 508 0.41 -16.96 3.87
C ARG A 508 0.94 -17.98 2.86
N LEU A 509 0.01 -18.68 2.20
CA LEU A 509 0.26 -19.70 1.16
C LEU A 509 -0.41 -19.29 -0.16
N ASP A 510 -0.28 -20.12 -1.20
CA ASP A 510 -0.84 -19.97 -2.55
C ASP A 510 -0.33 -18.75 -3.33
N GLY A 511 0.98 -18.51 -3.23
CA GLY A 511 1.66 -17.37 -3.84
C GLY A 511 3.12 -17.67 -4.17
N GLY A 512 3.87 -16.65 -4.58
CA GLY A 512 5.24 -16.83 -5.06
C GLY A 512 6.19 -15.73 -4.61
N GLY A 513 7.49 -15.96 -4.79
CA GLY A 513 8.43 -14.85 -4.90
C GLY A 513 7.98 -13.88 -6.01
N ILE A 514 7.57 -14.45 -7.15
CA ILE A 514 6.91 -13.74 -8.25
C ILE A 514 5.63 -14.50 -8.60
N TYR A 515 4.52 -13.80 -8.65
CA TYR A 515 3.18 -14.30 -8.94
C TYR A 515 2.57 -13.51 -10.10
N THR A 516 1.89 -14.19 -11.04
CA THR A 516 1.21 -13.54 -12.17
C THR A 516 -0.22 -14.03 -12.37
N LEU A 517 -1.07 -13.15 -12.91
CA LEU A 517 -2.43 -13.45 -13.38
C LEU A 517 -2.70 -12.84 -14.75
N GLY A 518 -3.63 -13.43 -15.51
CA GLY A 518 -4.14 -12.84 -16.75
C GLY A 518 -3.14 -12.84 -17.91
N ASN A 519 -3.63 -12.54 -19.12
CA ASN A 519 -2.79 -12.59 -20.31
C ASN A 519 -1.82 -11.40 -20.37
N GLN A 520 -0.53 -11.62 -20.64
CA GLN A 520 0.49 -10.56 -20.56
C GLN A 520 1.55 -10.65 -21.67
N PRO A 521 1.18 -10.46 -22.95
CA PRO A 521 2.12 -10.57 -24.07
C PRO A 521 3.33 -9.66 -23.94
N GLY A 522 4.51 -10.21 -24.25
CA GLY A 522 5.78 -9.50 -24.20
C GLY A 522 6.38 -9.39 -22.80
N THR A 523 5.70 -9.91 -21.77
CA THR A 523 6.22 -9.87 -20.39
C THR A 523 7.38 -10.85 -20.20
N ILE A 524 8.43 -10.39 -19.53
CA ILE A 524 9.65 -11.16 -19.28
C ILE A 524 9.98 -11.17 -17.78
N ILE A 525 10.17 -12.37 -17.23
CA ILE A 525 10.65 -12.62 -15.87
C ILE A 525 12.07 -13.19 -15.98
N GLU A 526 13.10 -12.40 -15.65
CA GLU A 526 14.48 -12.84 -15.87
C GLU A 526 15.53 -12.45 -14.83
N GLY A 527 16.53 -13.31 -14.62
CA GLY A 527 17.68 -12.98 -13.77
C GLY A 527 17.36 -12.85 -12.28
N ASN A 528 16.15 -13.19 -11.83
CA ASN A 528 15.75 -13.04 -10.43
C ASN A 528 16.39 -14.13 -9.57
N HIS A 529 16.75 -13.77 -8.33
CA HIS A 529 17.28 -14.66 -7.32
C HIS A 529 16.24 -14.84 -6.21
N ILE A 530 15.61 -16.01 -6.14
CA ILE A 530 14.45 -16.28 -5.28
C ILE A 530 14.78 -17.44 -4.33
N HIS A 531 14.68 -17.24 -3.01
CA HIS A 531 14.98 -18.33 -2.06
C HIS A 531 14.40 -18.19 -0.65
N ASP A 532 14.38 -19.29 0.10
CA ASP A 532 13.96 -19.34 1.51
C ASP A 532 12.50 -18.88 1.76
N ASN A 533 11.64 -19.06 0.75
CA ASN A 533 10.22 -18.76 0.83
C ASN A 533 9.48 -20.02 1.28
N LYS A 534 8.81 -19.98 2.44
CA LYS A 534 8.25 -21.18 3.08
C LYS A 534 6.86 -21.55 2.57
N GLY A 535 6.05 -20.55 2.24
CA GLY A 535 4.71 -20.78 1.72
C GLY A 535 4.74 -21.35 0.31
N TRP A 536 3.87 -22.33 0.06
CA TRP A 536 3.72 -22.96 -1.26
C TRP A 536 2.95 -22.03 -2.21
N PRO A 537 3.27 -21.98 -3.53
CA PRO A 537 4.45 -22.56 -4.18
C PRO A 537 5.79 -21.94 -3.77
N GLY A 538 5.84 -20.63 -3.55
CA GLY A 538 7.00 -19.90 -3.02
C GLY A 538 8.09 -19.55 -4.04
N GLY A 539 8.12 -20.19 -5.21
CA GLY A 539 9.01 -19.85 -6.34
C GLY A 539 8.40 -18.82 -7.30
N ILE A 540 8.49 -19.09 -8.60
CA ILE A 540 7.76 -18.35 -9.65
C ILE A 540 6.43 -19.07 -9.88
N TYR A 541 5.33 -18.33 -9.79
CA TYR A 541 3.99 -18.88 -9.90
C TYR A 541 3.19 -18.14 -10.98
N LEU A 542 2.97 -18.81 -12.11
CA LEU A 542 2.07 -18.34 -13.16
C LEU A 542 0.67 -18.91 -12.90
N ASP A 543 -0.18 -18.13 -12.25
CA ASP A 543 -1.55 -18.52 -11.92
C ASP A 543 -2.51 -18.24 -13.10
N GLU A 544 -3.81 -18.41 -12.89
CA GLU A 544 -4.83 -18.47 -13.93
C GLU A 544 -4.83 -17.25 -14.86
N GLY A 545 -5.09 -17.47 -16.15
CA GLY A 545 -4.98 -16.42 -17.14
C GLY A 545 -3.57 -16.17 -17.67
N SER A 546 -2.51 -16.53 -16.93
CA SER A 546 -1.12 -16.25 -17.31
C SER A 546 -0.77 -16.84 -18.68
N GLY A 547 -0.39 -15.97 -19.61
CA GLY A 547 -0.09 -16.31 -21.00
C GLY A 547 0.88 -15.33 -21.66
N PHE A 548 1.63 -15.82 -22.65
CA PHE A 548 2.65 -15.09 -23.41
C PHE A 548 3.78 -14.48 -22.54
N ILE A 549 4.14 -15.16 -21.47
CA ILE A 549 5.21 -14.77 -20.54
C ILE A 549 6.48 -15.58 -20.80
N GLU A 550 7.63 -14.91 -20.93
CA GLU A 550 8.94 -15.54 -20.97
C GLU A 550 9.56 -15.58 -19.57
N VAL A 551 10.00 -16.75 -19.12
CA VAL A 551 10.67 -16.96 -17.83
C VAL A 551 12.05 -17.55 -18.07
N ARG A 552 13.12 -16.78 -17.86
CA ARG A 552 14.49 -17.22 -18.16
C ARG A 552 15.56 -16.73 -17.22
N ASN A 553 16.65 -17.48 -17.08
CA ASN A 553 17.83 -17.09 -16.32
C ASN A 553 17.57 -16.79 -14.82
N ASN A 554 16.48 -17.30 -14.24
CA ASN A 554 16.19 -17.13 -12.82
C ASN A 554 16.87 -18.23 -12.00
N ARG A 555 17.31 -17.91 -10.78
CA ARG A 555 17.82 -18.88 -9.81
C ARG A 555 16.84 -19.00 -8.65
N VAL A 556 16.27 -20.20 -8.46
CA VAL A 556 15.24 -20.47 -7.45
C VAL A 556 15.57 -21.73 -6.65
N TYR A 557 15.70 -21.60 -5.33
CA TYR A 557 16.01 -22.72 -4.44
C TYR A 557 15.47 -22.50 -3.02
N ASN A 558 15.43 -23.55 -2.19
CA ASN A 558 14.84 -23.47 -0.83
C ASN A 558 13.41 -22.93 -0.81
N VAL A 559 12.60 -23.35 -1.77
CA VAL A 559 11.16 -23.08 -1.84
C VAL A 559 10.40 -24.39 -2.04
N PRO A 560 9.12 -24.49 -1.65
CA PRO A 560 8.32 -25.70 -1.86
C PRO A 560 8.20 -26.13 -3.32
N THR A 561 8.07 -25.17 -4.24
CA THR A 561 7.96 -25.44 -5.68
C THR A 561 8.60 -24.28 -6.46
N PRO A 562 9.77 -24.48 -7.10
CA PRO A 562 10.50 -23.42 -7.81
C PRO A 562 9.74 -22.76 -8.96
N MET A 563 8.94 -23.54 -9.68
CA MET A 563 8.08 -23.08 -10.76
C MET A 563 6.73 -23.78 -10.66
N ASN A 564 5.65 -23.01 -10.59
CA ASN A 564 4.29 -23.54 -10.54
C ASN A 564 3.43 -22.89 -11.61
N PHE A 565 2.54 -23.69 -12.20
CA PHE A 565 1.51 -23.22 -13.11
C PHE A 565 0.15 -23.64 -12.54
N ASN A 566 -0.79 -22.70 -12.48
CA ASN A 566 -2.18 -23.00 -12.14
C ASN A 566 -3.05 -22.44 -13.26
N ASN A 567 -3.07 -23.15 -14.38
CA ASN A 567 -3.91 -22.78 -15.52
C ASN A 567 -5.00 -23.83 -15.65
N ARG A 568 -6.17 -23.55 -15.11
CA ARG A 568 -7.13 -24.63 -14.88
C ARG A 568 -7.85 -25.09 -16.14
N ASN A 569 -8.03 -24.28 -17.18
CA ASN A 569 -8.72 -24.71 -18.40
C ASN A 569 -8.46 -23.88 -19.70
N GLN A 570 -7.65 -22.82 -19.66
CA GLN A 570 -7.48 -21.93 -20.83
C GLN A 570 -6.30 -22.33 -21.74
N ASP A 571 -5.52 -23.34 -21.33
CA ASP A 571 -4.31 -23.87 -22.01
C ASP A 571 -3.23 -22.84 -22.38
N ARG A 572 -3.34 -21.62 -21.83
CA ARG A 572 -2.33 -20.55 -21.94
C ARG A 572 -0.92 -20.93 -21.47
N ILE A 573 -0.71 -22.06 -20.78
CA ILE A 573 0.65 -22.55 -20.43
C ILE A 573 1.47 -22.75 -21.70
N GLU A 574 0.87 -23.26 -22.79
CA GLU A 574 1.57 -23.48 -24.06
C GLU A 574 2.09 -22.18 -24.70
N THR A 575 1.54 -21.03 -24.29
CA THR A 575 1.98 -19.72 -24.77
C THR A 575 3.14 -19.13 -23.98
N CYS A 576 3.46 -19.72 -22.82
CA CYS A 576 4.57 -19.30 -21.97
C CYS A 576 5.85 -20.04 -22.36
N ASN A 577 6.98 -19.34 -22.30
CA ASN A 577 8.29 -19.91 -22.63
C ASN A 577 9.19 -19.94 -21.40
N VAL A 578 9.52 -21.13 -20.89
CA VAL A 578 10.35 -21.30 -19.68
C VAL A 578 11.63 -22.04 -20.04
N HIS A 579 12.78 -21.38 -19.89
CA HIS A 579 14.08 -21.95 -20.27
C HIS A 579 15.23 -21.31 -19.49
N ASP A 580 16.40 -21.96 -19.48
CA ASP A 580 17.64 -21.43 -18.89
C ASP A 580 17.53 -21.00 -17.41
N ASN A 581 16.59 -21.56 -16.65
CA ASN A 581 16.46 -21.31 -15.21
C ASN A 581 17.22 -22.37 -14.39
N ASP A 582 17.80 -21.94 -13.27
CA ASP A 582 18.44 -22.78 -12.27
C ASP A 582 17.45 -23.05 -11.13
N PHE A 583 16.65 -24.10 -11.28
CA PHE A 583 15.68 -24.56 -10.29
C PHE A 583 16.25 -25.77 -9.54
N ALA A 584 16.58 -25.59 -8.26
CA ALA A 584 16.99 -26.69 -7.40
C ALA A 584 15.79 -27.59 -7.07
N GLU A 585 16.01 -28.90 -6.86
CA GLU A 585 14.92 -29.83 -6.50
C GLU A 585 14.18 -29.37 -5.23
N PRO A 586 12.84 -29.52 -5.18
CA PRO A 586 12.03 -29.07 -4.05
C PRO A 586 12.43 -29.76 -2.74
N GLN A 587 12.36 -29.04 -1.62
CA GLN A 587 12.58 -29.64 -0.30
C GLN A 587 11.52 -30.72 -0.04
N ALA A 588 11.95 -31.94 0.25
CA ALA A 588 11.06 -33.02 0.68
C ALA A 588 10.27 -32.55 1.92
N LYS A 589 8.94 -32.73 1.88
CA LYS A 589 7.98 -32.31 2.91
C LYS A 589 8.30 -32.84 4.30
#